data_AF-Q2L028-F1
#
_entry.id   AF-Q2L028-F1
#
_cell.length_a   1.000
_cell.length_b   1.000
_cell.length_c   1.000
_cell.angle_alpha   90.00
_cell.angle_beta   90.00
_cell.angle_gamma   90.00
#
_symmetry.space_group_name_H-M   'P 1'
#
loop_
_entity.id
_entity.type
_entity.pdbx_description
1 polymer ?
#
loop_
_entity_poly.entity_id
_entity_poly.type
_entity_poly.pdbx_seq_one_letter_code
_entity_poly.pdbx_strand_id
1 'polypeptide(L)'
;MSFTRMPKEASATDVMLGQFVSYVELLLNLMRTAAEGEPACDAARRVNMQLIDALEIQTLEARRESSRFDIENMADSRYLKAAVADELLLHTPWPGQACWGDYLLESALYRSNVAGDRIFELIEKILRDQEPAQRGLARLLLYALALGYEGRFRGEGQEGRLREYRLELYEFSYQRRPDLDSLDRVIEPKAYAHLLSHFSPRRFVAVSRGSLLFLIAVVGMLALSEIAWLWQSWPVRTELNHVESGN
;
A
#
# COMPACT_ATOMS: atom_id res chain seq x y z
N MET A 1 -18.95 -39.93 -20.91
CA MET A 1 -18.60 -38.55 -21.32
C MET A 1 -19.33 -37.58 -20.40
N SER A 2 -18.71 -37.17 -19.30
CA SER A 2 -19.20 -36.05 -18.48
C SER A 2 -18.29 -34.87 -18.72
N PHE A 3 -18.75 -33.92 -19.53
CA PHE A 3 -18.11 -32.63 -19.68
C PHE A 3 -18.43 -31.85 -18.41
N THR A 4 -17.53 -31.87 -17.43
CA THR A 4 -17.62 -31.02 -16.24
C THR A 4 -17.50 -29.58 -16.72
N ARG A 5 -18.64 -28.91 -16.90
CA ARG A 5 -18.71 -27.48 -17.21
C ARG A 5 -18.05 -26.76 -16.04
N MET A 6 -16.83 -26.27 -16.23
CA MET A 6 -16.18 -25.41 -15.23
C MET A 6 -17.13 -24.24 -14.92
N PRO A 7 -17.33 -23.88 -13.64
CA PRO A 7 -18.19 -22.76 -13.28
C PRO A 7 -17.60 -21.48 -13.87
N LYS A 8 -18.37 -20.83 -14.75
CA LYS A 8 -18.00 -19.62 -15.50
C LYS A 8 -17.55 -18.45 -14.58
N GLU A 9 -17.98 -18.48 -13.32
CA GLU A 9 -17.61 -17.50 -12.28
C GLU A 9 -16.13 -17.56 -11.86
N ALA A 10 -15.49 -18.73 -11.96
CA ALA A 10 -14.06 -18.87 -11.66
C ALA A 10 -13.21 -18.12 -12.70
N SER A 11 -13.55 -18.22 -14.00
CA SER A 11 -12.74 -17.58 -15.05
C SER A 11 -12.82 -16.05 -15.01
N ALA A 12 -14.01 -15.48 -14.80
CA ALA A 12 -14.17 -14.02 -14.74
C ALA A 12 -13.47 -13.42 -13.51
N THR A 13 -13.55 -14.09 -12.35
CA THR A 13 -12.82 -13.63 -11.17
C THR A 13 -11.31 -13.71 -11.36
N ASP A 14 -10.80 -14.82 -11.89
CA ASP A 14 -9.37 -15.02 -12.10
C ASP A 14 -8.80 -13.97 -13.06
N VAL A 15 -9.58 -13.56 -14.06
CA VAL A 15 -9.23 -12.46 -14.97
C VAL A 15 -9.18 -11.12 -14.24
N MET A 16 -10.20 -10.76 -13.46
CA MET A 16 -10.20 -9.49 -12.73
C MET A 16 -9.04 -9.39 -11.73
N LEU A 17 -8.76 -10.49 -11.02
CA LEU A 17 -7.63 -10.58 -10.10
C LEU A 17 -6.30 -10.47 -10.86
N GLY A 18 -6.12 -11.19 -11.97
CA GLY A 18 -4.93 -11.10 -12.80
C GLY A 18 -4.70 -9.68 -13.33
N GLN A 19 -5.75 -9.00 -13.81
CA GLN A 19 -5.65 -7.61 -14.26
C GLN A 19 -5.30 -6.65 -13.11
N PHE A 20 -5.85 -6.85 -11.92
CA PHE A 20 -5.50 -6.05 -10.74
C PHE A 20 -4.04 -6.22 -10.34
N VAL A 21 -3.57 -7.47 -10.26
CA VAL A 21 -2.18 -7.81 -9.97
C VAL A 21 -1.23 -7.18 -10.97
N SER A 22 -1.50 -7.35 -12.27
CA SER A 22 -0.68 -6.76 -13.34
C SER A 22 -0.67 -5.23 -13.31
N TYR A 23 -1.79 -4.61 -12.95
CA TYR A 23 -1.87 -3.15 -12.79
C TYR A 23 -1.02 -2.66 -11.62
N VAL A 24 -1.07 -3.34 -10.48
CA VAL A 24 -0.22 -3.03 -9.32
C VAL A 24 1.26 -3.24 -9.67
N GLU A 25 1.62 -4.33 -10.35
CA GLU A 25 2.99 -4.55 -10.83
C GLU A 25 3.50 -3.41 -11.70
N LEU A 26 2.68 -2.96 -12.65
CA LEU A 26 2.99 -1.81 -13.49
C LEU A 26 3.24 -0.57 -12.62
N LEU A 27 2.29 -0.22 -11.74
CA LEU A 27 2.40 0.90 -10.81
C LEU A 27 3.74 0.87 -10.05
N LEU A 28 4.06 -0.26 -9.43
CA LEU A 28 5.27 -0.41 -8.64
C LEU A 28 6.54 -0.30 -9.49
N ASN A 29 6.51 -0.86 -10.70
CA ASN A 29 7.60 -0.72 -11.65
C ASN A 29 7.79 0.74 -12.09
N LEU A 30 6.71 1.48 -12.34
CA LEU A 30 6.76 2.89 -12.72
C LEU A 30 7.35 3.77 -11.62
N MET A 31 7.00 3.51 -10.36
CA MET A 31 7.60 4.19 -9.21
C MET A 31 9.10 3.94 -9.10
N ARG A 32 9.53 2.68 -9.31
CA ARG A 32 10.95 2.28 -9.24
C ARG A 32 11.78 2.81 -10.40
N THR A 33 11.19 2.90 -11.59
CA THR A 33 11.90 3.33 -12.82
C THR A 33 11.80 4.83 -13.07
N ALA A 34 11.08 5.57 -12.23
CA ALA A 34 11.10 7.01 -12.28
C ALA A 34 12.54 7.53 -12.08
N ALA A 35 13.01 8.34 -13.02
CA ALA A 35 14.40 8.76 -13.05
C ALA A 35 14.70 9.74 -11.92
N GLU A 36 15.78 9.47 -11.16
CA GLU A 36 16.31 10.42 -10.21
C GLU A 36 16.83 11.66 -10.96
N GLY A 37 16.22 12.82 -10.72
CA GLY A 37 16.54 14.09 -11.41
C GLY A 37 15.48 14.56 -12.43
N GLU A 38 14.49 13.74 -12.77
CA GLU A 38 13.29 14.21 -13.48
C GLU A 38 12.51 15.19 -12.57
N PRO A 39 12.00 16.33 -13.11
CA PRO A 39 11.12 17.20 -12.33
C PRO A 39 9.92 16.42 -11.80
N ALA A 40 9.61 16.56 -10.50
CA ALA A 40 8.58 15.76 -9.83
C ALA A 40 7.22 15.78 -10.56
N CYS A 41 6.83 16.93 -11.10
CA CYS A 41 5.58 17.09 -11.82
C CYS A 41 5.56 16.42 -13.20
N ASP A 42 6.72 16.29 -13.86
CA ASP A 42 6.83 15.56 -15.13
C ASP A 42 6.77 14.05 -14.87
N ALA A 43 7.46 13.57 -13.84
CA ALA A 43 7.35 12.19 -13.37
C ALA A 43 5.90 11.83 -13.00
N ALA A 44 5.22 12.71 -12.24
CA ALA A 44 3.81 12.54 -11.86
C ALA A 44 2.89 12.46 -13.07
N ARG A 45 3.03 13.39 -14.02
CA ARG A 45 2.25 13.38 -15.26
C ARG A 45 2.46 12.11 -16.07
N ARG A 46 3.71 11.67 -16.24
CA ARG A 46 4.05 10.47 -17.00
C ARG A 46 3.44 9.21 -16.37
N VAL A 47 3.58 9.06 -15.05
CA VAL A 47 2.99 7.93 -14.31
C VAL A 47 1.46 7.96 -14.42
N ASN A 48 0.83 9.13 -14.26
CA ASN A 48 -0.61 9.29 -14.42
C ASN A 48 -1.08 8.83 -15.81
N MET A 49 -0.46 9.32 -16.88
CA MET A 49 -0.81 8.93 -18.26
C MET A 49 -0.71 7.41 -18.46
N GLN A 50 0.41 6.80 -18.05
CA GLN A 50 0.62 5.36 -18.23
C GLN A 50 -0.36 4.50 -17.43
N LEU A 51 -0.77 4.94 -16.23
CA LEU A 51 -1.77 4.25 -15.43
C LEU A 51 -3.18 4.40 -16.02
N ILE A 52 -3.54 5.58 -16.53
CA ILE A 52 -4.81 5.81 -17.23
C ILE A 52 -4.90 4.92 -18.48
N ASP A 53 -3.84 4.88 -19.30
CA ASP A 53 -3.78 4.05 -20.50
C ASP A 53 -3.95 2.56 -20.15
N ALA A 54 -3.26 2.08 -19.10
CA ALA A 54 -3.39 0.71 -18.63
C ALA A 54 -4.82 0.38 -18.16
N LEU A 55 -5.47 1.30 -17.44
CA LEU A 55 -6.87 1.12 -17.02
C LEU A 55 -7.82 1.08 -18.22
N GLU A 56 -7.59 1.91 -19.23
CA GLU A 56 -8.37 1.92 -20.47
C GLU A 56 -8.24 0.60 -21.22
N ILE A 57 -7.01 0.14 -21.47
CA ILE A 57 -6.74 -1.13 -22.16
C ILE A 57 -7.43 -2.30 -21.42
N GLN A 58 -7.22 -2.44 -20.11
CA GLN A 58 -7.82 -3.53 -19.33
C GLN A 58 -9.35 -3.48 -19.33
N THR A 59 -9.93 -2.27 -19.35
CA THR A 59 -11.39 -2.10 -19.42
C THR A 59 -11.95 -2.51 -20.78
N LEU A 60 -11.24 -2.20 -21.87
CA LEU A 60 -11.64 -2.59 -23.22
C LEU A 60 -11.55 -4.12 -23.40
N GLU A 61 -10.50 -4.75 -22.87
CA GLU A 61 -10.33 -6.21 -22.88
C GLU A 61 -11.47 -6.90 -22.14
N ALA A 62 -11.73 -6.49 -20.90
CA ALA A 62 -12.75 -7.11 -20.08
C ALA A 62 -14.17 -6.89 -20.65
N ARG A 63 -14.45 -5.77 -21.33
CA ARG A 63 -15.78 -5.52 -21.95
C ARG A 63 -16.12 -6.50 -23.06
N ARG A 64 -15.13 -7.08 -23.75
CA ARG A 64 -15.36 -8.01 -24.86
C ARG A 64 -15.90 -9.36 -24.41
N GLU A 65 -15.72 -9.71 -23.13
CA GLU A 65 -15.98 -11.06 -22.62
C GLU A 65 -17.08 -11.11 -21.54
N SER A 66 -17.68 -9.96 -21.20
CA SER A 66 -18.41 -9.77 -19.95
C SER A 66 -19.95 -9.79 -20.06
N SER A 67 -20.60 -10.37 -19.04
CA SER A 67 -22.04 -10.25 -18.80
C SER A 67 -22.41 -8.94 -18.08
N ARG A 68 -23.70 -8.64 -17.90
CA ARG A 68 -24.16 -7.41 -17.22
C ARG A 68 -23.65 -7.29 -15.78
N PHE A 69 -23.63 -8.39 -15.04
CA PHE A 69 -23.14 -8.41 -13.66
C PHE A 69 -21.61 -8.23 -13.61
N ASP A 70 -20.90 -8.79 -14.60
CA ASP A 70 -19.46 -8.57 -14.74
C ASP A 70 -19.15 -7.09 -14.99
N ILE A 71 -20.02 -6.36 -15.71
CA ILE A 71 -19.82 -4.92 -15.98
C ILE A 71 -19.85 -4.07 -14.70
N GLU A 72 -20.72 -4.36 -13.73
CA GLU A 72 -20.77 -3.62 -12.46
C GLU A 72 -19.51 -3.89 -11.63
N ASN A 73 -19.16 -5.17 -11.45
CA ASN A 73 -17.92 -5.55 -10.77
C ASN A 73 -16.66 -5.00 -11.46
N MET A 74 -16.67 -4.88 -12.79
CA MET A 74 -15.58 -4.25 -13.56
C MET A 74 -15.47 -2.75 -13.26
N ALA A 75 -16.60 -2.04 -13.15
CA ALA A 75 -16.60 -0.62 -12.83
C ALA A 75 -16.03 -0.37 -11.43
N ASP A 76 -16.45 -1.19 -10.45
CA ASP A 76 -15.93 -1.14 -9.09
C ASP A 76 -14.46 -1.55 -9.02
N SER A 77 -14.04 -2.57 -9.78
CA SER A 77 -12.63 -2.95 -9.92
C SER A 77 -11.76 -1.84 -10.51
N ARG A 78 -12.24 -1.16 -11.57
CA ARG A 78 -11.54 -0.01 -12.17
C ARG A 78 -11.39 1.12 -11.16
N TYR A 79 -12.44 1.40 -10.40
CA TYR A 79 -12.41 2.42 -9.35
C TYR A 79 -11.42 2.06 -8.24
N LEU A 80 -11.46 0.81 -7.76
CA LEU A 80 -10.53 0.30 -6.74
C LEU A 80 -9.07 0.43 -7.18
N LYS A 81 -8.75 0.11 -8.45
CA LYS A 81 -7.39 0.26 -8.98
C LYS A 81 -6.91 1.72 -8.93
N ALA A 82 -7.76 2.67 -9.32
CA ALA A 82 -7.43 4.10 -9.23
C ALA A 82 -7.22 4.53 -7.78
N ALA A 83 -8.11 4.15 -6.86
CA ALA A 83 -8.03 4.48 -5.44
C ALA A 83 -6.77 3.91 -4.78
N VAL A 84 -6.42 2.65 -5.06
CA VAL A 84 -5.21 2.01 -4.52
C VAL A 84 -3.95 2.66 -5.08
N ALA A 85 -3.93 2.99 -6.37
CA ALA A 85 -2.79 3.68 -6.97
C ALA A 85 -2.58 5.07 -6.36
N ASP A 86 -3.66 5.86 -6.20
CA ASP A 86 -3.58 7.18 -5.56
C ASP A 86 -3.07 7.07 -4.12
N GLU A 87 -3.59 6.13 -3.32
CA GLU A 87 -3.12 5.89 -1.94
C GLU A 87 -1.62 5.57 -1.91
N LEU A 88 -1.16 4.64 -2.76
CA LEU A 88 0.24 4.23 -2.79
C LEU A 88 1.17 5.36 -3.25
N LEU A 89 0.76 6.11 -4.28
CA LEU A 89 1.56 7.19 -4.86
C LEU A 89 1.61 8.44 -3.96
N LEU A 90 0.59 8.67 -3.13
CA LEU A 90 0.62 9.74 -2.13
C LEU A 90 1.51 9.38 -0.93
N HIS A 91 1.64 8.10 -0.58
CA HIS A 91 2.18 7.70 0.73
C HIS A 91 3.48 6.91 0.69
N THR A 92 3.93 6.49 -0.49
CA THR A 92 5.24 5.86 -0.68
C THR A 92 6.22 6.90 -1.22
N PRO A 93 7.50 6.93 -0.79
CA PRO A 93 8.50 7.79 -1.39
C PRO A 93 8.83 7.41 -2.85
N TRP A 94 8.73 8.37 -3.77
CA TRP A 94 9.18 8.27 -5.17
C TRP A 94 9.35 9.67 -5.79
N PRO A 95 10.06 9.82 -6.92
CA PRO A 95 10.41 11.13 -7.48
C PRO A 95 9.24 12.09 -7.75
N GLY A 96 8.06 11.58 -8.12
CA GLY A 96 6.88 12.39 -8.43
C GLY A 96 5.90 12.61 -7.27
N GLN A 97 6.18 12.07 -6.07
CA GLN A 97 5.25 12.07 -4.94
C GLN A 97 4.73 13.48 -4.61
N ALA A 98 5.61 14.48 -4.58
CA ALA A 98 5.27 15.85 -4.19
C ALA A 98 4.25 16.54 -5.12
N CYS A 99 4.18 16.14 -6.40
CA CYS A 99 3.23 16.70 -7.36
C CYS A 99 1.99 15.80 -7.56
N TRP A 100 1.96 14.58 -7.01
CA TRP A 100 0.90 13.61 -7.33
C TRP A 100 -0.51 14.10 -6.96
N GLY A 101 -0.64 14.96 -5.95
CA GLY A 101 -1.93 15.56 -5.57
C GLY A 101 -2.64 16.30 -6.72
N ASP A 102 -1.90 16.83 -7.70
CA ASP A 102 -2.47 17.50 -8.88
C ASP A 102 -2.81 16.52 -10.02
N TYR A 103 -2.36 15.27 -9.91
CA TYR A 103 -2.48 14.22 -10.92
C TYR A 103 -3.19 12.96 -10.39
N LEU A 104 -4.09 13.11 -9.42
CA LEU A 104 -4.87 12.01 -8.88
C LEU A 104 -5.70 11.32 -9.98
N LEU A 105 -5.64 10.00 -10.02
CA LEU A 105 -6.41 9.18 -10.96
C LEU A 105 -7.91 9.29 -10.67
N GLU A 106 -8.30 9.35 -9.39
CA GLU A 106 -9.71 9.51 -9.00
C GLU A 106 -10.30 10.81 -9.57
N SER A 107 -9.59 11.92 -9.39
CA SER A 107 -10.01 13.23 -9.93
C SER A 107 -10.09 13.20 -11.45
N ALA A 108 -9.10 12.61 -12.12
CA ALA A 108 -9.05 12.54 -13.58
C ALA A 108 -10.17 11.68 -14.18
N LEU A 109 -10.49 10.55 -13.56
CA LEU A 109 -11.41 9.55 -14.12
C LEU A 109 -12.86 9.73 -13.65
N TYR A 110 -13.06 10.14 -12.40
CA TYR A 110 -14.38 10.12 -11.74
C TYR A 110 -14.84 11.50 -11.27
N ARG A 111 -13.97 12.53 -11.35
CA ARG A 111 -14.26 13.89 -10.85
C ARG A 111 -14.71 13.90 -9.39
N SER A 112 -14.19 12.97 -8.59
CA SER A 112 -14.45 12.83 -7.16
C SER A 112 -13.14 12.78 -6.38
N ASN A 113 -13.20 13.13 -5.09
CA ASN A 113 -12.12 12.98 -4.10
C ASN A 113 -12.65 12.24 -2.86
N VAL A 114 -13.47 11.20 -3.06
CA VAL A 114 -14.22 10.52 -1.99
C VAL A 114 -13.94 9.01 -1.97
N ALA A 115 -12.84 8.57 -2.60
CA ALA A 115 -12.48 7.15 -2.66
C ALA A 115 -12.36 6.50 -1.29
N GLY A 116 -11.84 7.24 -0.31
CA GLY A 116 -11.69 6.76 1.05
C GLY A 116 -12.99 6.29 1.71
N ASP A 117 -14.15 6.83 1.33
CA ASP A 117 -15.45 6.40 1.89
C ASP A 117 -16.14 5.37 0.98
N ARG A 118 -16.11 5.61 -0.34
CA ARG A 118 -16.83 4.78 -1.32
C ARG A 118 -16.38 3.33 -1.32
N ILE A 119 -15.08 3.06 -1.16
CA ILE A 119 -14.57 1.67 -1.11
C ILE A 119 -15.13 0.94 0.12
N PHE A 120 -15.22 1.61 1.27
CA PHE A 120 -15.76 0.96 2.47
C PHE A 120 -17.28 0.85 2.45
N GLU A 121 -17.99 1.79 1.83
CA GLU A 121 -19.42 1.63 1.55
C GLU A 121 -19.69 0.41 0.66
N LEU A 122 -18.84 0.18 -0.34
CA LEU A 122 -18.88 -1.00 -1.19
C LEU A 122 -18.59 -2.29 -0.41
N ILE A 123 -17.55 -2.29 0.43
CA ILE A 123 -17.24 -3.43 1.33
C ILE A 123 -18.47 -3.76 2.19
N GLU A 124 -19.04 -2.76 2.85
CA GLU A 124 -20.20 -2.95 3.72
C GLU A 124 -21.42 -3.43 2.93
N LYS A 125 -21.65 -2.94 1.71
CA LYS A 125 -22.73 -3.41 0.82
C LYS A 125 -22.55 -4.89 0.49
N ILE A 126 -21.36 -5.30 0.04
CA ILE A 126 -21.08 -6.69 -0.33
C ILE A 126 -21.24 -7.62 0.87
N LEU A 127 -20.77 -7.22 2.05
CA LEU A 127 -20.86 -8.03 3.27
C LEU A 127 -22.29 -8.13 3.81
N ARG A 128 -23.14 -7.13 3.56
CA ARG A 128 -24.58 -7.17 3.87
C ARG A 128 -25.36 -8.04 2.90
N ASP A 129 -25.16 -7.85 1.59
CA ASP A 129 -25.95 -8.51 0.55
C ASP A 129 -25.52 -9.98 0.36
N GLN A 130 -24.25 -10.29 0.60
CA GLN A 130 -23.65 -11.62 0.52
C GLN A 130 -23.93 -12.38 -0.78
N GLU A 131 -24.03 -11.67 -1.91
CA GLU A 131 -24.33 -12.29 -3.19
C GLU A 131 -23.15 -13.14 -3.70
N PRO A 132 -23.34 -14.44 -4.03
CA PRO A 132 -22.25 -15.32 -4.47
C PRO A 132 -21.38 -14.78 -5.60
N ALA A 133 -21.98 -14.03 -6.52
CA ALA A 133 -21.30 -13.47 -7.68
C ALA A 133 -20.37 -12.29 -7.30
N GLN A 134 -20.59 -11.62 -6.17
CA GLN A 134 -19.71 -10.54 -5.66
C GLN A 134 -18.44 -11.07 -4.98
N ARG A 135 -18.30 -12.39 -4.77
CA ARG A 135 -17.10 -12.98 -4.15
C ARG A 135 -15.81 -12.65 -4.91
N GLY A 136 -15.89 -12.45 -6.22
CA GLY A 136 -14.75 -12.01 -7.00
C GLY A 136 -14.27 -10.61 -6.61
N LEU A 137 -15.20 -9.67 -6.48
CA LEU A 137 -14.92 -8.31 -6.06
C LEU A 137 -14.49 -8.25 -4.57
N ALA A 138 -15.11 -9.05 -3.71
CA ALA A 138 -14.72 -9.19 -2.30
C ALA A 138 -13.25 -9.62 -2.15
N ARG A 139 -12.78 -10.55 -3.01
CA ARG A 139 -11.37 -10.93 -3.07
C ARG A 139 -10.48 -9.74 -3.43
N LEU A 140 -10.84 -8.96 -4.46
CA LEU A 140 -10.09 -7.77 -4.85
C LEU A 140 -9.98 -6.74 -3.72
N LEU A 141 -11.09 -6.51 -3.01
CA LEU A 141 -11.12 -5.60 -1.85
C LEU A 141 -10.21 -6.11 -0.74
N LEU A 142 -10.25 -7.41 -0.44
CA LEU A 142 -9.34 -8.04 0.51
C LEU A 142 -7.87 -7.84 0.09
N TYR A 143 -7.54 -8.00 -1.19
CA TYR A 143 -6.18 -7.74 -1.70
C TYR A 143 -5.79 -6.27 -1.60
N ALA A 144 -6.70 -5.33 -1.83
CA ALA A 144 -6.42 -3.91 -1.65
C ALA A 144 -6.09 -3.58 -0.18
N LEU A 145 -6.89 -4.08 0.78
CA LEU A 145 -6.63 -3.89 2.21
C LEU A 145 -5.28 -4.51 2.62
N ALA A 146 -4.93 -5.64 2.03
CA ALA A 146 -3.65 -6.31 2.26
C ALA A 146 -2.45 -5.54 1.73
N LEU A 147 -2.59 -4.83 0.62
CA LEU A 147 -1.56 -3.94 0.07
C LEU A 147 -1.34 -2.69 0.94
N GLY A 148 -2.14 -2.49 1.99
CA GLY A 148 -2.07 -1.32 2.87
C GLY A 148 -3.00 -0.19 2.45
N TYR A 149 -4.06 -0.48 1.69
CA TYR A 149 -5.13 0.51 1.47
C TYR A 149 -5.88 0.75 2.78
N GLU A 150 -5.80 1.98 3.31
CA GLU A 150 -6.44 2.35 4.57
C GLU A 150 -7.67 3.26 4.34
N GLY A 151 -7.63 4.12 3.31
CA GLY A 151 -8.72 5.05 2.99
C GLY A 151 -9.16 5.87 4.21
N ARG A 152 -10.47 5.93 4.51
CA ARG A 152 -11.00 6.68 5.67
C ARG A 152 -10.52 6.20 7.04
N PHE A 153 -9.96 4.98 7.12
CA PHE A 153 -9.45 4.40 8.36
C PHE A 153 -7.98 4.71 8.61
N ARG A 154 -7.36 5.56 7.79
CA ARG A 154 -5.99 6.03 7.97
C ARG A 154 -5.84 6.82 9.27
N GLY A 155 -4.90 6.40 10.12
CA GLY A 155 -4.61 7.04 11.41
C GLY A 155 -4.64 6.11 12.61
N GLU A 156 -4.19 6.61 13.77
CA GLU A 156 -4.09 5.82 14.99
C GLU A 156 -5.48 5.39 15.52
N GLY A 157 -5.58 4.13 15.98
CA GLY A 157 -6.78 3.60 16.64
C GLY A 157 -7.84 2.96 15.73
N GLN A 158 -7.64 2.96 14.41
CA GLN A 158 -8.59 2.39 13.44
C GLN A 158 -8.19 1.01 12.88
N GLU A 159 -7.04 0.48 13.29
CA GLU A 159 -6.52 -0.82 12.84
C GLU A 159 -7.46 -2.00 13.13
N GLY A 160 -8.20 -1.95 14.24
CA GLY A 160 -9.14 -3.01 14.62
C GLY A 160 -10.26 -3.20 13.59
N ARG A 161 -10.79 -2.10 13.06
CA ARG A 161 -11.88 -2.13 12.09
C ARG A 161 -11.44 -2.58 10.71
N LEU A 162 -10.23 -2.20 10.28
CA LEU A 162 -9.62 -2.74 9.06
C LEU A 162 -9.40 -4.26 9.16
N ARG A 163 -8.99 -4.73 10.34
CA ARG A 163 -8.84 -6.17 10.61
C ARG A 163 -10.17 -6.91 10.57
N GLU A 164 -11.24 -6.33 11.11
CA GLU A 164 -12.60 -6.88 11.02
C GLU A 164 -13.07 -7.01 9.56
N TYR A 165 -12.95 -5.95 8.76
CA TYR A 165 -13.31 -6.03 7.33
C TYR A 165 -12.49 -7.09 6.58
N ARG A 166 -11.19 -7.21 6.86
CA ARG A 166 -10.35 -8.28 6.27
C ARG A 166 -10.89 -9.67 6.62
N LEU A 167 -11.29 -9.89 7.87
CA LEU A 167 -11.84 -11.17 8.33
C LEU A 167 -13.15 -11.50 7.61
N GLU A 168 -14.07 -10.56 7.60
CA GLU A 168 -15.39 -10.73 6.99
C GLU A 168 -15.29 -10.95 5.47
N LEU A 169 -14.46 -10.16 4.78
CA LEU A 169 -14.20 -10.32 3.35
C LEU A 169 -13.55 -11.67 3.04
N TYR A 170 -12.62 -12.15 3.88
CA TYR A 170 -12.01 -13.46 3.71
C TYR A 170 -13.05 -14.57 3.85
N GLU A 171 -13.84 -14.56 4.94
CA GLU A 171 -14.85 -15.58 5.19
C GLU A 171 -15.88 -15.62 4.06
N PHE A 172 -16.34 -14.46 3.60
CA PHE A 172 -17.27 -14.36 2.48
C PHE A 172 -16.65 -14.84 1.15
N SER A 173 -15.41 -14.46 0.87
CA SER A 173 -14.71 -14.77 -0.39
C SER A 173 -14.35 -16.24 -0.54
N TYR A 174 -13.84 -16.86 0.54
CA TYR A 174 -13.29 -18.21 0.53
C TYR A 174 -14.23 -19.24 1.18
N GLN A 175 -15.36 -18.80 1.73
CA GLN A 175 -16.33 -19.64 2.43
C GLN A 175 -15.70 -20.47 3.56
N ARG A 176 -14.62 -19.96 4.14
CA ARG A 176 -13.85 -20.63 5.20
C ARG A 176 -13.41 -19.59 6.21
N ARG A 177 -13.46 -19.94 7.49
CA ARG A 177 -12.90 -19.09 8.53
C ARG A 177 -11.38 -19.02 8.38
N PRO A 178 -10.81 -17.82 8.34
CA PRO A 178 -9.36 -17.67 8.36
C PRO A 178 -8.84 -18.13 9.72
N ASP A 179 -7.67 -18.77 9.73
CA ASP A 179 -6.92 -18.90 10.98
C ASP A 179 -6.40 -17.51 11.33
N LEU A 180 -6.50 -17.05 12.58
CA LEU A 180 -6.20 -15.65 12.93
C LEU A 180 -4.75 -15.28 12.64
N ASP A 181 -3.85 -16.26 12.72
CA ASP A 181 -2.42 -16.15 12.41
C ASP A 181 -2.14 -16.20 10.88
N SER A 182 -3.16 -16.59 10.11
CA SER A 182 -3.11 -16.72 8.65
C SER A 182 -3.51 -15.45 7.92
N LEU A 183 -4.24 -14.48 8.46
CA LEU A 183 -4.51 -13.26 7.64
C LEU A 183 -3.26 -12.40 7.42
N ASP A 184 -2.28 -12.52 8.31
CA ASP A 184 -0.99 -11.83 8.17
C ASP A 184 0.03 -12.64 7.34
N ARG A 185 -0.24 -13.93 7.05
CA ARG A 185 0.64 -14.84 6.28
C ARG A 185 0.04 -15.37 4.97
N VAL A 186 -1.23 -15.73 5.01
CA VAL A 186 -2.07 -16.32 3.94
C VAL A 186 -2.71 -15.21 3.15
N ILE A 187 -1.83 -14.47 2.50
CA ILE A 187 -2.14 -13.90 1.21
C ILE A 187 -1.22 -14.63 0.26
N GLU A 188 -1.54 -15.90 0.03
CA GLU A 188 -0.75 -16.73 -0.86
C GLU A 188 -1.64 -17.41 -1.91
N PRO A 189 -2.14 -16.65 -2.88
CA PRO A 189 -2.01 -17.04 -4.27
C PRO A 189 -0.54 -16.87 -4.65
N LYS A 190 0.08 -17.88 -5.26
CA LYS A 190 1.50 -17.89 -5.70
C LYS A 190 1.95 -16.65 -6.50
N ALA A 191 1.02 -15.84 -7.02
CA ALA A 191 1.29 -14.54 -7.66
C ALA A 191 1.65 -13.42 -6.65
N TYR A 192 1.09 -13.42 -5.44
CA TYR A 192 1.27 -12.35 -4.46
C TYR A 192 2.55 -12.50 -3.61
N ALA A 193 3.03 -13.73 -3.42
CA ALA A 193 4.29 -13.99 -2.71
C ALA A 193 5.48 -13.22 -3.33
N HIS A 194 5.48 -13.06 -4.66
CA HIS A 194 6.50 -12.25 -5.35
C HIS A 194 6.26 -10.74 -5.24
N LEU A 195 5.00 -10.27 -5.13
CA LEU A 195 4.68 -8.84 -4.98
C LEU A 195 4.95 -8.32 -3.56
N LEU A 196 4.50 -9.06 -2.54
CA LEU A 196 4.82 -8.77 -1.14
C LEU A 196 6.26 -9.10 -0.76
N SER A 197 6.88 -10.01 -1.52
CA SER A 197 8.34 -10.13 -1.72
C SER A 197 9.11 -8.84 -1.47
N HIS A 198 8.70 -7.89 -2.32
CA HIS A 198 9.37 -6.63 -2.55
C HIS A 198 8.66 -5.47 -1.86
N PHE A 199 7.35 -5.58 -1.64
CA PHE A 199 6.58 -4.71 -0.76
C PHE A 199 6.36 -5.40 0.60
N SER A 200 7.40 -5.43 1.43
CA SER A 200 7.12 -5.26 2.84
C SER A 200 6.78 -3.78 3.01
N PRO A 201 5.50 -3.40 3.24
CA PRO A 201 5.26 -2.14 3.92
C PRO A 201 5.85 -2.39 5.30
N ARG A 202 7.14 -2.06 5.47
CA ARG A 202 7.58 -1.63 6.78
C ARG A 202 6.63 -0.49 7.07
N ARG A 203 5.64 -0.76 7.93
CA ARG A 203 4.91 0.28 8.66
C ARG A 203 5.99 1.27 9.00
N PHE A 204 6.00 2.41 8.33
CA PHE A 204 6.83 3.50 8.77
C PHE A 204 6.26 3.76 10.15
N VAL A 205 7.01 3.35 11.18
CA VAL A 205 6.78 3.82 12.53
C VAL A 205 6.69 5.32 12.33
N ALA A 206 5.48 5.86 12.41
CA ALA A 206 5.29 7.30 12.40
C ALA A 206 6.23 7.76 13.50
N VAL A 207 7.31 8.44 13.11
CA VAL A 207 8.26 8.99 14.07
C VAL A 207 7.44 10.06 14.76
N SER A 208 6.77 9.66 15.84
CA SER A 208 6.00 10.57 16.64
C SER A 208 6.98 11.64 17.09
N ARG A 209 6.51 12.89 17.17
CA ARG A 209 7.37 14.01 17.61
C ARG A 209 8.12 13.67 18.91
N GLY A 210 7.57 12.76 19.73
CA GLY A 210 8.19 12.20 20.92
C GLY A 210 9.42 11.31 20.69
N SER A 211 9.46 10.44 19.68
CA SER A 211 10.64 9.59 19.44
C SER A 211 11.83 10.38 18.88
N LEU A 212 11.56 11.45 18.11
CA LEU A 212 12.59 12.40 17.67
C LEU A 212 13.16 13.19 18.86
N LEU A 213 12.30 13.67 19.77
CA LEU A 213 12.75 14.34 21.00
C LEU A 213 13.55 13.40 21.89
N PHE A 214 13.15 12.13 22.01
CA PHE A 214 13.91 11.12 22.73
C PHE A 214 15.29 10.87 22.11
N LEU A 215 15.36 10.76 20.78
CA LEU A 215 16.63 10.56 20.07
C LEU A 215 17.57 11.78 20.24
N ILE A 216 17.03 13.00 20.14
CA ILE A 216 17.79 14.24 20.39
C ILE A 216 18.29 14.27 21.84
N ALA A 217 17.45 13.88 22.81
CA ALA A 217 17.85 13.83 24.21
C ALA A 217 18.98 12.82 24.47
N VAL A 218 18.91 11.63 23.85
CA VAL A 218 19.97 10.61 23.94
C VAL A 218 21.28 11.10 23.32
N VAL A 219 21.22 11.72 22.13
CA VAL A 219 22.41 12.29 21.47
C VAL A 219 23.00 13.44 22.31
N GLY A 220 22.16 14.30 22.88
CA GLY A 220 22.58 15.36 23.79
C GLY A 220 23.27 14.82 25.04
N MET A 221 22.74 13.73 25.61
CA MET A 221 23.33 13.07 26.79
C MET A 221 24.70 12.46 26.47
N LEU A 222 24.86 11.84 25.30
CA LEU A 222 26.16 11.31 24.85
C LEU A 222 27.18 12.44 24.62
N ALA A 223 26.76 13.56 24.02
CA ALA A 223 27.63 14.72 23.83
C ALA A 223 28.08 15.32 25.18
N LEU A 224 27.19 15.41 26.16
CA LEU A 224 27.52 15.86 27.51
C LEU A 224 28.49 14.89 28.21
N SER A 225 28.35 13.58 27.97
CA SER A 225 29.28 12.57 28.48
C SER A 225 30.70 12.76 27.94
N GLU A 226 30.84 13.01 26.64
CA GLU A 226 32.14 13.28 26.01
C GLU A 226 32.79 14.57 26.54
N ILE A 227 31.99 15.62 26.75
CA ILE A 227 32.46 16.89 27.32
C ILE A 227 32.94 16.70 28.77
N ALA A 228 32.23 15.90 29.57
CA ALA A 228 32.63 15.58 30.92
C ALA A 228 33.96 14.81 30.95
N TRP A 229 34.15 13.88 30.01
CA TRP A 229 35.38 13.12 29.86
C TRP A 229 36.58 14.01 29.47
N LEU A 230 36.36 14.99 28.59
CA LEU A 230 37.37 15.98 28.21
C LEU A 230 37.76 16.91 29.37
N TRP A 231 36.78 17.32 30.18
CA TRP A 231 37.04 18.10 31.39
C TRP A 231 37.84 17.31 32.44
N GLN A 232 37.51 16.03 32.63
CA GLN A 232 38.14 15.19 33.64
C GLN A 232 39.51 14.63 33.23
N SER A 233 39.76 14.47 31.92
CA SER A 233 41.06 14.01 31.40
C SER A 233 42.10 15.14 31.28
N TRP A 234 41.67 16.40 31.36
CA TRP A 234 42.54 17.57 31.34
C TRP A 234 43.63 17.59 32.45
N PRO A 235 43.34 17.30 33.73
CA PRO A 235 44.36 17.31 34.80
C PRO A 235 45.42 16.20 34.75
N VAL A 236 45.23 15.14 33.95
CA VAL A 236 46.25 14.08 33.81
C VAL A 236 47.34 14.48 32.83
N ARG A 237 47.03 15.38 31.88
CA ARG A 237 47.99 15.87 30.87
C ARG A 237 48.96 16.89 31.43
N THR A 238 48.60 17.59 32.50
CA THR A 238 49.46 18.58 33.16
C THR A 238 50.60 17.95 33.96
N GLU A 239 50.44 16.71 34.44
CA GLU A 239 51.47 16.02 35.22
C GLU A 239 52.56 15.36 34.36
N LEU A 240 52.25 14.97 33.13
CA LEU A 240 53.22 14.34 32.21
C LEU A 240 54.24 15.35 31.65
N ASN A 241 53.84 16.61 31.47
CA ASN A 241 54.72 17.67 30.96
C ASN A 241 55.75 18.14 32.00
N HIS A 242 55.46 18.01 33.30
CA HIS A 242 56.43 18.35 34.35
C HIS A 242 57.56 17.33 34.46
N VAL A 243 57.32 16.05 34.17
CA VAL A 243 58.35 14.99 34.22
C VAL A 243 59.32 15.08 33.03
N GLU A 244 58.86 15.52 31.86
CA GLU A 244 59.71 15.62 30.65
C GLU A 244 60.60 16.87 30.65
N SER A 245 60.25 17.90 31.45
CA SER A 245 61.06 19.13 31.62
C SER A 245 62.08 19.07 32.77
N GLY A 246 62.11 17.96 33.53
CA GLY A 246 62.93 17.78 34.73
C GLY A 246 64.10 16.81 34.59
N ASN A 247 64.48 16.41 33.37
CA ASN A 247 65.64 15.57 33.09
C ASN A 247 66.54 16.20 32.01
#